data_AF-A0A183GPY2-F1
#
_entry.id   AF-A0A183GPY2-F1
#
_cell.length_a   1.000
_cell.length_b   1.000
_cell.length_c   1.000
_cell.angle_alpha   90.00
_cell.angle_beta   90.00
_cell.angle_gamma   90.00
#
_symmetry.space_group_name_H-M   'P 1'
#
loop_
_entity.id
_entity.type
_entity.pdbx_description
1 polymer ?
#
loop_
_entity_poly.entity_id
_entity_poly.type
_entity_poly.pdbx_seq_one_letter_code
_entity_poly.pdbx_strand_id
1 'polypeptide(L)'
;MWSKFVLLIAAAADVFSVFAEEYDLRRLPSQLKPLAFLVGKWRSDHGGKAVFATIPTFTYGEEVDISIPDSRSRPLPALNFTSRAWSVNNPDEELHSESGYISVDPRTGTAALTTTMNNGFVTAEEGLIKGTKIKFRLIDVGRMSFSHDLPVVDVS
;
A
#
# COMPACT_ATOMS: atom_id res chain seq x y z
N MET A 1 -8.91 -11.06 9.35
CA MET A 1 -7.79 -10.10 9.17
C MET A 1 -6.74 -10.79 8.31
N TRP A 2 -6.70 -10.55 7.00
CA TRP A 2 -5.43 -10.75 6.27
C TRP A 2 -4.42 -9.79 6.92
N SER A 3 -3.18 -10.26 7.09
CA SER A 3 -2.19 -9.78 8.07
C SER A 3 -2.15 -8.26 8.24
N LYS A 4 -1.96 -7.77 9.47
CA LYS A 4 -1.41 -6.41 9.68
C LYS A 4 -0.11 -6.32 8.88
N PHE A 5 -0.11 -5.60 7.78
CA PHE A 5 1.08 -5.38 6.97
C PHE A 5 1.97 -4.38 7.72
N VAL A 6 3.06 -4.87 8.31
CA VAL A 6 4.19 -3.98 8.57
C VAL A 6 4.83 -3.75 7.22
N LEU A 7 4.61 -2.58 6.63
CA LEU A 7 5.31 -2.13 5.43
C LEU A 7 6.80 -1.92 5.80
N LEU A 8 7.54 -3.01 5.91
CA LEU A 8 9.00 -3.03 5.99
C LEU A 8 9.50 -2.93 4.55
N ILE A 9 9.50 -1.71 4.00
CA ILE A 9 10.16 -1.45 2.72
C ILE A 9 11.67 -1.58 2.95
N ALA A 10 12.19 -2.78 2.69
CA ALA A 10 13.61 -2.97 2.46
C ALA A 10 13.87 -2.61 0.99
N ALA A 11 14.69 -1.57 0.77
CA ALA A 11 15.05 -1.12 -0.56
C ALA A 11 15.80 -2.25 -1.31
N ALA A 12 15.14 -2.90 -2.25
CA ALA A 12 15.76 -3.63 -3.33
C ALA A 12 15.39 -2.90 -4.62
N ALA A 13 16.32 -2.08 -5.12
CA ALA A 13 16.15 -1.34 -6.36
C ALA A 13 16.63 -2.22 -7.52
N ASP A 14 15.71 -2.89 -8.21
CA ASP A 14 16.00 -3.42 -9.55
C ASP A 14 15.75 -2.31 -10.57
N VAL A 15 16.84 -1.83 -11.16
CA VAL A 15 16.88 -0.69 -12.08
C VAL A 15 16.55 -1.18 -13.50
N PHE A 16 15.27 -1.10 -13.88
CA PHE A 16 14.88 -1.10 -15.30
C PHE A 16 14.43 0.30 -15.70
N SER A 17 15.38 1.01 -16.33
CA SER A 17 15.30 2.42 -16.73
C SER A 17 14.54 2.59 -18.04
N VAL A 18 13.25 2.88 -17.93
CA VAL A 18 12.56 3.92 -18.72
C VAL A 18 11.90 4.79 -17.66
N PHE A 19 12.31 6.06 -17.51
CA PHE A 19 11.81 6.95 -16.47
C PHE A 19 10.33 7.24 -16.69
N ALA A 20 9.45 6.38 -16.16
CA ALA A 20 8.02 6.61 -16.23
C ALA A 20 7.69 7.92 -15.52
N GLU A 21 6.94 8.79 -16.19
CA GLU A 21 6.65 10.15 -15.72
C GLU A 21 6.03 10.13 -14.31
N GLU A 22 5.28 9.09 -13.99
CA GLU A 22 4.60 8.87 -12.71
C GLU A 22 5.54 8.59 -11.52
N TYR A 23 6.83 8.33 -11.76
CA TYR A 23 7.84 8.16 -10.69
C TYR A 23 8.86 9.31 -10.66
N ASP A 24 8.69 10.34 -11.48
CA ASP A 24 9.58 11.50 -11.49
C ASP A 24 9.36 12.39 -10.25
N LEU A 25 10.24 12.27 -9.26
CA LEU A 25 10.19 13.04 -8.01
C LEU A 25 10.21 14.57 -8.22
N ARG A 26 10.62 15.07 -9.39
CA ARG A 26 10.53 16.51 -9.72
C ARG A 26 9.08 16.97 -9.87
N ARG A 27 8.16 16.07 -10.19
CA ARG A 27 6.71 16.31 -10.26
C ARG A 27 6.03 16.21 -8.91
N LEU A 28 6.72 15.70 -7.88
CA LEU A 28 6.14 15.48 -6.56
C LEU A 28 5.79 16.83 -5.90
N PRO A 29 4.52 17.08 -5.54
CA PRO A 29 4.12 18.29 -4.83
C PRO A 29 4.91 18.49 -3.53
N SER A 30 5.20 19.73 -3.18
CA SER A 30 5.99 20.06 -1.97
C SER A 30 5.44 19.42 -0.70
N GLN A 31 4.13 19.39 -0.55
CA GLN A 31 3.42 18.75 0.57
C GLN A 31 3.64 17.23 0.68
N LEU A 32 3.94 16.55 -0.45
CA LEU A 32 4.15 15.11 -0.51
C LEU A 32 5.63 14.72 -0.49
N LYS A 33 6.56 15.68 -0.49
CA LYS A 33 8.01 15.42 -0.38
C LYS A 33 8.40 14.50 0.77
N PRO A 34 7.76 14.55 1.96
CA PRO A 34 8.03 13.58 3.02
C PRO A 34 7.79 12.11 2.63
N LEU A 35 6.97 11.85 1.62
CA LEU A 35 6.66 10.50 1.09
C LEU A 35 7.53 10.10 -0.11
N ALA A 36 8.51 10.91 -0.52
CA ALA A 36 9.31 10.66 -1.72
C ALA A 36 9.99 9.28 -1.72
N PHE A 37 10.31 8.74 -0.54
CA PHE A 37 10.94 7.42 -0.39
C PHE A 37 10.00 6.25 -0.69
N LEU A 38 8.69 6.48 -0.81
CA LEU A 38 7.70 5.47 -1.18
C LEU A 38 7.49 5.37 -2.69
N VAL A 39 7.74 6.45 -3.43
CA VAL A 39 7.41 6.55 -4.86
C VAL A 39 8.24 5.53 -5.65
N GLY A 40 7.55 4.68 -6.40
CA GLY A 40 8.14 3.61 -7.18
C GLY A 40 7.27 2.36 -7.22
N LYS A 41 7.78 1.37 -7.94
CA LYS A 41 7.21 0.03 -8.00
C LYS A 41 8.09 -0.92 -7.21
N TRP A 42 7.47 -1.65 -6.29
CA TRP A 42 8.12 -2.56 -5.36
C TRP A 42 7.56 -3.95 -5.62
N ARG A 43 8.43 -4.93 -5.88
CA ARG A 43 7.99 -6.30 -6.17
C ARG A 43 8.77 -7.29 -5.33
N SER A 44 8.08 -8.32 -4.85
CA SER A 44 8.66 -9.43 -4.12
C SER A 44 7.96 -10.72 -4.52
N ASP A 45 8.64 -11.60 -5.26
CA ASP A 45 8.06 -12.86 -5.72
C ASP A 45 8.05 -13.96 -4.63
N HIS A 46 8.79 -13.78 -3.53
CA HIS A 46 8.99 -14.80 -2.49
C HIS A 46 9.02 -14.25 -1.05
N GLY A 47 8.72 -12.95 -0.84
CA GLY A 47 8.90 -12.30 0.47
C GLY A 47 7.66 -12.25 1.36
N GLY A 48 6.47 -12.53 0.83
CA GLY A 48 5.23 -12.56 1.62
C GLY A 48 5.14 -13.82 2.47
N LYS A 49 5.00 -13.69 3.78
CA LYS A 49 4.65 -14.80 4.69
C LYS A 49 3.38 -14.46 5.45
N ALA A 50 2.27 -15.11 5.12
CA ALA A 50 1.04 -15.02 5.89
C ALA A 50 1.06 -16.10 6.98
N VAL A 51 1.02 -15.70 8.26
CA VAL A 51 0.94 -16.62 9.40
C VAL A 51 -0.39 -16.42 10.11
N PHE A 52 -1.22 -17.45 10.12
CA PHE A 52 -2.50 -17.48 10.83
C PHE A 52 -2.54 -18.69 11.76
N ALA A 53 -3.18 -18.55 12.92
CA ALA A 53 -3.33 -19.65 13.87
C ALA A 53 -4.13 -20.84 13.30
N THR A 54 -4.95 -20.61 12.27
CA THR A 54 -5.89 -21.59 11.70
C THR A 54 -5.69 -21.86 10.21
N ILE A 55 -4.76 -21.16 9.53
CA ILE A 55 -4.47 -21.35 8.11
C ILE A 55 -2.99 -21.69 7.96
N PRO A 56 -2.62 -22.75 7.20
CA PRO A 56 -1.23 -23.08 6.91
C PRO A 56 -0.49 -21.87 6.36
N THR A 57 0.75 -21.67 6.81
CA THR A 57 1.62 -20.63 6.27
C THR A 57 1.80 -20.84 4.78
N PHE A 58 1.49 -19.84 3.97
CA PHE A 58 1.75 -19.85 2.54
C PHE A 58 2.60 -18.64 2.16
N THR A 59 3.39 -18.82 1.11
CA THR A 59 4.17 -17.76 0.47
C THR A 59 3.38 -17.20 -0.70
N TYR A 60 3.37 -15.88 -0.84
CA TYR A 60 2.73 -15.18 -1.96
C TYR A 60 3.74 -14.21 -2.57
N GLY A 61 3.57 -13.95 -3.86
CA GLY A 61 4.21 -12.83 -4.52
C GLY A 61 3.38 -11.56 -4.33
N GLU A 62 4.04 -10.42 -4.23
CA GLU A 62 3.40 -9.11 -4.02
C GLU A 62 4.06 -8.03 -4.89
N GLU A 63 3.24 -7.14 -5.43
CA GLU A 63 3.66 -5.92 -6.10
C GLU A 63 2.89 -4.73 -5.54
N VAL A 64 3.62 -3.69 -5.16
CA VAL A 64 3.07 -2.42 -4.70
C VAL A 64 3.53 -1.32 -5.65
N ASP A 65 2.59 -0.54 -6.16
CA ASP A 65 2.84 0.61 -7.03
C ASP A 65 2.40 1.89 -6.33
N ILE A 66 3.36 2.79 -6.09
CA ILE A 66 3.10 4.10 -5.50
C ILE A 66 3.55 5.16 -6.49
N SER A 67 2.58 5.82 -7.11
CA SER A 67 2.83 6.72 -8.24
C SER A 67 2.28 8.13 -8.01
N ILE A 68 2.94 9.10 -8.66
CA ILE A 68 2.51 10.49 -8.68
C ILE A 68 1.37 10.59 -9.70
N PRO A 69 0.17 11.05 -9.29
CA PRO A 69 -0.97 11.12 -10.19
C PRO A 69 -0.70 12.06 -11.35
N ASP A 70 -1.17 11.68 -12.53
CA ASP A 70 -1.03 12.53 -13.72
C ASP A 70 -2.02 13.70 -13.65
N SER A 71 -1.55 14.82 -13.13
CA SER A 71 -2.29 16.07 -13.16
C SER A 71 -1.37 17.23 -13.52
N ARG A 72 -1.21 17.42 -14.84
CA ARG A 72 -0.39 18.49 -15.43
C ARG A 72 -0.94 19.90 -15.14
N SER A 73 -2.21 20.02 -14.77
CA SER A 73 -2.87 21.31 -14.53
C SER A 73 -3.08 21.65 -13.05
N ARG A 74 -3.25 20.65 -12.16
CA ARG A 74 -3.42 20.90 -10.72
C ARG A 74 -2.87 19.74 -9.90
N PRO A 75 -1.73 19.90 -9.22
CA PRO A 75 -1.16 18.80 -8.43
C PRO A 75 -2.15 18.32 -7.38
N LEU A 76 -2.42 17.01 -7.36
CA LEU A 76 -3.30 16.41 -6.36
C LEU A 76 -2.54 16.21 -5.05
N PRO A 77 -3.18 16.39 -3.89
CA PRO A 77 -2.55 16.27 -2.58
C PRO A 77 -2.43 14.81 -2.10
N ALA A 78 -2.31 13.86 -3.03
CA ALA A 78 -2.16 12.45 -2.72
C ALA A 78 -1.35 11.70 -3.79
N LEU A 79 -0.66 10.63 -3.38
CA LEU A 79 -0.08 9.62 -4.25
C LEU A 79 -1.12 8.55 -4.55
N ASN A 80 -1.06 7.96 -5.73
CA ASN A 80 -1.78 6.73 -6.03
C ASN A 80 -1.11 5.56 -5.31
N PHE A 81 -1.90 4.61 -4.85
CA PHE A 81 -1.44 3.37 -4.26
C PHE A 81 -2.20 2.20 -4.90
N THR A 82 -1.49 1.19 -5.35
CA THR A 82 -2.06 -0.12 -5.65
C THR A 82 -1.18 -1.22 -5.06
N SER A 83 -1.82 -2.30 -4.60
CA SER A 83 -1.15 -3.52 -4.19
C SER A 83 -1.85 -4.72 -4.81
N ARG A 84 -1.06 -5.70 -5.24
CA ARG A 84 -1.54 -6.97 -5.79
C ARG A 84 -0.71 -8.11 -5.21
N ALA A 85 -1.40 -9.13 -4.72
CA ALA A 85 -0.80 -10.39 -4.29
C ALA A 85 -1.26 -11.56 -5.17
N TRP A 86 -0.35 -12.49 -5.47
CA TRP A 86 -0.63 -13.69 -6.27
C TRP A 86 0.01 -14.94 -5.65
N SER A 87 -0.50 -16.10 -6.06
CA SER A 87 0.05 -17.40 -5.67
C SER A 87 1.45 -17.61 -6.27
N VAL A 88 2.44 -17.99 -5.45
CA VAL A 88 3.79 -18.30 -5.96
C VAL A 88 3.75 -19.51 -6.91
N ASN A 89 2.81 -20.44 -6.70
CA ASN A 89 2.67 -21.63 -7.53
C ASN A 89 2.00 -21.32 -8.87
N ASN A 90 1.20 -20.25 -8.94
CA ASN A 90 0.50 -19.82 -10.13
C ASN A 90 0.36 -18.28 -10.15
N PRO A 91 1.24 -17.56 -10.86
CA PRO A 91 1.19 -16.09 -10.92
C PRO A 91 -0.11 -15.52 -11.49
N ASP A 92 -0.87 -16.31 -12.26
CA ASP A 92 -2.17 -15.89 -12.80
C ASP A 92 -3.29 -15.95 -11.73
N GLU A 93 -3.06 -16.64 -10.62
CA GLU A 93 -3.98 -16.72 -9.50
C GLU A 93 -3.79 -15.53 -8.56
N GLU A 94 -4.61 -14.49 -8.77
CA GLU A 94 -4.69 -13.33 -7.88
C GLU A 94 -5.34 -13.73 -6.54
N LEU A 95 -4.62 -13.48 -5.44
CA LEU A 95 -5.09 -13.78 -4.08
C LEU A 95 -5.79 -12.57 -3.46
N HIS A 96 -5.25 -11.38 -3.70
CA HIS A 96 -5.72 -10.13 -3.13
C HIS A 96 -5.28 -8.95 -3.97
N SER A 97 -6.10 -7.91 -4.03
CA SER A 97 -5.70 -6.63 -4.55
C SER A 97 -6.41 -5.51 -3.82
N GLU A 98 -5.71 -4.39 -3.73
CA GLU A 98 -6.22 -3.17 -3.15
C GLU A 98 -5.68 -1.95 -3.86
N SER A 99 -6.45 -0.87 -3.81
CA SER A 99 -6.12 0.39 -4.45
C SER A 99 -6.61 1.56 -3.61
N GLY A 100 -5.91 2.68 -3.69
CA GLY A 100 -6.29 3.86 -2.95
C GLY A 100 -5.28 4.97 -3.02
N TYR A 101 -5.14 5.73 -1.93
CA TYR A 101 -4.37 6.97 -1.93
C TYR A 101 -3.57 7.17 -0.64
N ILE A 102 -2.38 7.77 -0.78
CA ILE A 102 -1.56 8.21 0.35
C ILE A 102 -1.45 9.73 0.36
N SER A 103 -1.81 10.36 1.46
CA SER A 103 -1.71 11.82 1.65
C SER A 103 -0.98 12.17 2.94
N VAL A 104 -0.64 13.46 3.13
CA VAL A 104 0.03 13.96 4.34
C VAL A 104 -0.72 15.18 4.87
N ASP A 105 -0.98 15.22 6.18
CA ASP A 105 -1.39 16.47 6.83
C ASP A 105 -0.13 17.36 6.99
N PRO A 106 -0.05 18.51 6.29
CA PRO A 106 1.14 19.36 6.32
C PRO A 106 1.41 20.01 7.69
N ARG A 107 0.43 20.02 8.60
CA ARG A 107 0.58 20.60 9.95
C ARG A 107 1.19 19.62 10.93
N THR A 108 0.89 18.33 10.77
CA THR A 108 1.27 17.28 11.73
C THR A 108 2.36 16.35 11.19
N GLY A 109 2.53 16.27 9.87
CA GLY A 109 3.40 15.29 9.23
C GLY A 109 2.87 13.86 9.29
N THR A 110 1.59 13.71 9.64
CA THR A 110 0.90 12.41 9.65
C THR A 110 0.55 12.03 8.22
N ALA A 111 0.97 10.85 7.81
CA ALA A 111 0.52 10.21 6.57
C ALA A 111 -0.82 9.52 6.80
N ALA A 112 -1.71 9.59 5.82
CA ALA A 112 -2.96 8.84 5.78
C ALA A 112 -2.96 7.93 4.55
N LEU A 113 -3.35 6.67 4.72
CA LEU A 113 -3.58 5.69 3.67
C LEU A 113 -5.06 5.29 3.70
N THR A 114 -5.73 5.41 2.57
CA THR A 114 -7.09 4.88 2.38
C THR A 114 -7.07 3.86 1.27
N THR A 115 -7.65 2.68 1.49
CA THR A 115 -7.71 1.63 0.46
C THR A 115 -9.10 1.04 0.31
N THR A 116 -9.38 0.56 -0.90
CA THR A 116 -10.51 -0.30 -1.23
C THR A 116 -9.96 -1.62 -1.76
N MET A 117 -10.53 -2.73 -1.31
CA MET A 117 -10.00 -4.06 -1.53
C MET A 117 -10.97 -4.93 -2.36
N ASN A 118 -10.43 -5.85 -3.15
CA ASN A 118 -11.22 -6.76 -4.00
C ASN A 118 -12.15 -7.71 -3.23
N ASN A 119 -11.90 -7.91 -1.93
CA ASN A 119 -12.73 -8.69 -1.01
C ASN A 119 -13.87 -7.89 -0.36
N GLY A 120 -14.08 -6.62 -0.76
CA GLY A 120 -15.19 -5.79 -0.30
C GLY A 120 -14.94 -5.05 1.02
N PHE A 121 -13.67 -4.88 1.41
CA PHE A 121 -13.26 -4.05 2.55
C PHE A 121 -12.75 -2.68 2.09
N VAL A 122 -12.91 -1.69 2.97
CA VAL A 122 -12.28 -0.38 2.85
C VAL A 122 -11.62 -0.02 4.18
N THR A 123 -10.44 0.59 4.15
CA THR A 123 -9.74 1.00 5.36
C THR A 123 -9.34 2.46 5.31
N ALA A 124 -9.24 3.07 6.49
CA ALA A 124 -8.57 4.33 6.71
C ALA A 124 -7.50 4.14 7.79
N GLU A 125 -6.26 4.50 7.47
CA GLU A 125 -5.10 4.29 8.35
C GLU A 125 -4.27 5.57 8.45
N GLU A 126 -3.70 5.82 9.62
CA GLU A 126 -2.85 6.99 9.87
C GLU A 126 -1.53 6.60 10.56
N GLY A 127 -0.46 7.32 10.24
CA GLY A 127 0.85 7.09 10.86
C GLY A 127 1.79 8.28 10.72
N LEU A 128 2.61 8.53 11.75
CA LEU A 128 3.62 9.59 11.67
C LEU A 128 4.81 9.16 10.80
N ILE A 129 5.26 10.06 9.93
CA ILE A 129 6.46 9.85 9.11
C ILE A 129 7.71 10.07 9.98
N LYS A 130 8.58 9.05 10.08
CA LYS A 130 9.85 9.10 10.82
C LYS A 130 11.00 8.66 9.92
N GLY A 131 11.69 9.62 9.31
CA GLY A 131 12.72 9.34 8.30
C GLY A 131 12.09 8.68 7.08
N THR A 132 12.53 7.47 6.75
CA THR A 132 12.00 6.65 5.64
C THR A 132 11.05 5.55 6.11
N LYS A 133 10.39 5.76 7.26
CA LYS A 133 9.49 4.78 7.87
C LYS A 133 8.17 5.43 8.25
N ILE A 134 7.09 4.70 8.01
CA ILE A 134 5.75 5.02 8.50
C ILE A 134 5.22 3.77 9.20
N LYS A 135 4.57 3.97 10.35
CA LYS A 135 3.82 2.91 11.03
C LYS A 135 2.36 3.30 11.02
N PHE A 136 1.61 2.74 10.07
CA PHE A 136 0.18 2.95 9.98
C PHE A 136 -0.56 2.26 11.12
N ARG A 137 -1.62 2.90 11.59
CA ARG A 137 -2.60 2.39 12.54
C ARG A 137 -3.97 2.53 11.91
N LEU A 138 -4.73 1.44 11.92
CA LEU A 138 -6.13 1.43 11.50
C LEU A 138 -6.94 2.42 12.34
N ILE A 139 -7.65 3.30 11.65
CA ILE A 139 -8.58 4.28 12.24
C ILE A 139 -10.01 3.80 12.04
N ASP A 140 -10.32 3.30 10.84
CA ASP A 140 -11.65 2.80 10.51
C ASP A 140 -11.59 1.70 9.46
N VAL A 141 -12.60 0.82 9.46
CA VAL A 141 -12.77 -0.25 8.49
C VAL A 141 -14.24 -0.41 8.12
N GLY A 142 -14.54 -0.27 6.84
CA GLY A 142 -15.85 -0.57 6.27
C GLY A 142 -15.84 -1.92 5.56
N ARG A 143 -17.01 -2.56 5.47
CA ARG A 143 -17.18 -3.81 4.74
C ARG A 143 -18.53 -3.87 4.02
N MET A 144 -18.56 -4.52 2.87
CA MET A 144 -19.82 -4.83 2.17
C MET A 144 -20.61 -5.88 2.96
N SER A 145 -21.94 -5.77 2.95
CA SER A 145 -22.83 -6.70 3.68
C SER A 145 -22.71 -8.16 3.19
N PHE A 146 -22.26 -8.35 1.96
CA PHE A 146 -22.04 -9.65 1.32
C PHE A 146 -20.56 -10.02 1.20
N SER A 147 -19.64 -9.25 1.80
CA SER A 147 -18.24 -9.66 1.91
C SER A 147 -18.16 -10.92 2.79
N HIS A 148 -17.33 -11.90 2.41
CA HIS A 148 -17.20 -13.17 3.12
C HIS A 148 -16.91 -12.92 4.62
N ASP A 149 -17.63 -13.64 5.49
CA ASP A 149 -17.49 -13.55 6.95
C ASP A 149 -16.11 -14.05 7.39
N LEU A 150 -15.13 -13.16 7.39
CA LEU A 150 -13.93 -13.29 8.20
C LEU A 150 -14.07 -12.28 9.35
N PRO A 151 -14.02 -12.70 10.63
CA PRO A 151 -14.09 -11.76 11.74
C PRO A 151 -12.93 -10.77 11.64
N VAL A 152 -13.27 -9.49 11.48
CA VAL A 152 -12.34 -8.37 11.55
C VAL A 152 -12.74 -7.58 12.79
N VAL A 153 -11.95 -7.71 13.85
CA VAL A 153 -12.06 -6.92 15.06
C VAL A 153 -10.73 -6.21 15.29
N ASP A 154 -10.81 -4.97 15.75
CA ASP A 154 -9.65 -4.19 16.18
C ASP A 154 -8.84 -4.99 17.19
N VAL A 155 -7.53 -5.06 16.97
CA VAL A 155 -6.60 -5.63 17.96
C VAL A 155 -5.74 -4.48 18.40
N SER A 156 -6.29 -3.73 19.35
CA SER A 156 -5.63 -2.65 20.09
C SER A 156 -4.38 -3.14 20.81
#